data_AF-A0A5J6FFY8-F1
#
_entry.id   AF-A0A5J6FFY8-F1
#
_cell.length_a   1.000
_cell.length_b   1.000
_cell.length_c   1.000
_cell.angle_alpha   90.00
_cell.angle_beta   90.00
_cell.angle_gamma   90.00
#
_symmetry.space_group_name_H-M   'P 1'
#
loop_
_entity.id
_entity.type
_entity.pdbx_description
1 polymer ?
#
loop_
_entity_poly.entity_id
_entity_poly.type
_entity_poly.pdbx_seq_one_letter_code
_entity_poly.pdbx_strand_id
1 'polypeptide(L)'
;MNADLPRRAKSDGPAGRTTVPTSADPVGSRALRYVADIIELHERLSYRQLPAEITGTPIYHAQDPHSGLVTLTARDSQFPTRYLRGILGFRLAQYLRLSWISADLVYRTAAYHEPLPRPGGLESIHTVTLCSRTGRIRGYVGLSCSTDAVSLPLDSPRRALFPTETAHGIDLLGQYARPGLGTHQAFELKRFLRDQAMPLGIQHDRVPWHLMLGMGEAMVQLGDSIRLVLGDAKEHVALRHLRLAGFDLRVVEGTDPSLPPSDPLAPIYRQDVLAKPFVAPVPDDLPWYADVVRSYLDGTSDLTSYHAMVARLAARRQRTDGPLIPRQRGGTA
;
A
#
# COMPACT_ATOMS: atom_id res chain seq x y z
N MET A 1 -86.86 28.89 27.94
CA MET A 1 -87.33 28.06 26.82
C MET A 1 -86.10 27.47 26.14
N ASN A 2 -85.94 26.14 26.27
CA ASN A 2 -85.13 25.18 25.52
C ASN A 2 -83.89 25.56 24.69
N ALA A 3 -82.88 24.68 24.88
CA ALA A 3 -82.08 23.97 23.88
C ALA A 3 -80.61 24.39 23.64
N ASP A 4 -79.73 23.56 24.23
CA ASP A 4 -78.56 22.87 23.66
C ASP A 4 -78.10 23.15 22.20
N LEU A 5 -76.79 23.45 22.10
CA LEU A 5 -75.70 22.92 21.24
C LEU A 5 -75.98 22.35 19.82
N PRO A 6 -75.03 22.55 18.87
CA PRO A 6 -74.02 21.51 18.66
C PRO A 6 -72.57 21.97 18.37
N ARG A 7 -71.70 20.95 18.37
CA ARG A 7 -70.23 20.88 18.31
C ARG A 7 -69.59 21.08 16.91
N ARG A 8 -68.25 21.24 16.95
CA ARG A 8 -67.17 21.05 15.94
C ARG A 8 -66.80 22.33 15.17
N ALA A 9 -65.53 22.66 14.93
CA ALA A 9 -64.36 21.81 14.68
C ALA A 9 -63.05 22.32 15.31
N LYS A 10 -62.19 21.36 15.68
CA LYS A 10 -60.75 21.56 15.93
C LYS A 10 -60.04 21.68 14.58
N SER A 11 -59.14 22.64 14.43
CA SER A 11 -58.11 22.64 13.38
C SER A 11 -56.73 22.77 14.03
N ASP A 12 -55.91 21.79 13.71
CA ASP A 12 -54.55 21.54 14.19
C ASP A 12 -53.58 22.68 13.84
N GLY A 13 -52.94 23.23 14.88
CA GLY A 13 -51.70 23.99 14.75
C GLY A 13 -50.50 23.04 14.78
N PRO A 14 -49.41 23.34 14.06
CA PRO A 14 -48.44 22.34 13.62
C PRO A 14 -47.67 21.74 14.78
N ALA A 15 -47.99 20.47 15.03
CA ALA A 15 -47.09 19.34 15.19
C ALA A 15 -45.64 19.70 15.56
N GLY A 16 -45.33 19.40 16.81
CA GLY A 16 -44.12 18.68 17.22
C GLY A 16 -42.86 19.02 16.47
N ARG A 17 -41.94 19.71 17.16
CA ARG A 17 -40.52 19.36 17.07
C ARG A 17 -40.45 17.84 17.13
N THR A 18 -40.25 17.22 15.98
CA THR A 18 -39.89 15.82 15.90
C THR A 18 -38.51 15.77 16.52
N THR A 19 -38.47 15.51 17.82
CA THR A 19 -37.37 14.78 18.41
C THR A 19 -37.23 13.54 17.54
N VAL A 20 -36.27 13.58 16.61
CA VAL A 20 -35.87 12.41 15.84
C VAL A 20 -35.60 11.35 16.90
N PRO A 21 -36.34 10.23 16.90
CA PRO A 21 -36.14 9.20 17.89
C PRO A 21 -34.65 8.83 17.87
N THR A 22 -34.01 8.95 19.03
CA THR A 22 -32.73 8.34 19.34
C THR A 22 -32.95 6.82 19.33
N SER A 23 -33.23 6.25 18.15
CA SER A 23 -33.23 4.81 17.98
C SER A 23 -31.80 4.37 18.15
N ALA A 24 -31.58 3.39 19.02
CA ALA A 24 -30.32 2.69 19.21
C ALA A 24 -29.59 2.51 17.88
N ASP A 25 -28.69 3.43 17.57
CA ASP A 25 -27.73 3.29 16.50
C ASP A 25 -26.53 2.69 17.24
N PRO A 26 -26.38 1.35 17.26
CA PRO A 26 -25.17 0.76 17.84
C PRO A 26 -24.03 1.47 17.12
N VAL A 27 -23.03 1.95 17.84
CA VAL A 27 -21.94 2.80 17.31
C VAL A 27 -21.39 2.30 15.95
N GLY A 28 -21.42 0.98 15.72
CA GLY A 28 -21.11 0.35 14.43
C GLY A 28 -21.96 0.79 13.23
N SER A 29 -23.25 1.13 13.36
CA SER A 29 -24.10 1.52 12.23
C SER A 29 -23.73 2.91 11.66
N ARG A 30 -23.27 3.86 12.50
CA ARG A 30 -22.70 5.14 12.02
C ARG A 30 -21.33 4.97 11.41
N ALA A 31 -20.47 4.19 12.06
CA ALA A 31 -19.14 3.90 11.56
C ALA A 31 -19.20 3.19 10.19
N LEU A 32 -20.10 2.22 10.03
CA LEU A 32 -20.31 1.51 8.77
C LEU A 32 -20.84 2.43 7.66
N ARG A 33 -21.78 3.34 7.96
CA ARG A 33 -22.21 4.36 6.98
C ARG A 33 -21.06 5.28 6.57
N TYR A 34 -20.30 5.79 7.53
CA TYR A 34 -19.13 6.62 7.24
C TYR A 34 -18.10 5.87 6.37
N VAL A 35 -17.85 4.60 6.67
CA VAL A 35 -16.97 3.75 5.85
C VAL A 35 -17.50 3.59 4.42
N ALA A 36 -18.80 3.34 4.26
CA ALA A 36 -19.42 3.26 2.93
C ALA A 36 -19.25 4.57 2.15
N ASP A 37 -19.47 5.72 2.80
CA ASP A 37 -19.31 7.04 2.19
C ASP A 37 -17.86 7.30 1.75
N ILE A 38 -16.87 6.95 2.57
CA ILE A 38 -15.44 7.07 2.21
C ILE A 38 -15.11 6.17 1.02
N ILE A 39 -15.59 4.94 1.03
CA ILE A 39 -15.37 3.99 -0.06
C ILE A 39 -15.97 4.53 -1.37
N GLU A 40 -17.23 4.98 -1.33
CA GLU A 40 -17.97 5.52 -2.48
C GLU A 40 -17.32 6.81 -3.02
N LEU A 41 -16.85 7.69 -2.15
CA LEU A 41 -16.08 8.87 -2.52
C LEU A 41 -14.88 8.47 -3.39
N HIS A 42 -14.04 7.55 -2.90
CA HIS A 42 -12.81 7.15 -3.60
C HIS A 42 -13.07 6.35 -4.87
N GLU A 43 -14.24 5.74 -5.03
CA GLU A 43 -14.66 5.13 -6.30
C GLU A 43 -15.03 6.15 -7.38
N ARG A 44 -15.47 7.34 -6.98
CA ARG A 44 -15.90 8.42 -7.88
C ARG A 44 -14.76 9.37 -8.26
N LEU A 45 -13.69 9.42 -7.47
CA LEU A 45 -12.55 10.29 -7.77
C LEU A 45 -11.81 9.86 -9.04
N SER A 46 -11.40 10.88 -9.81
CA SER A 46 -10.56 10.71 -11.00
C SER A 46 -9.26 11.48 -10.84
N TYR A 47 -8.17 10.81 -11.19
CA TYR A 47 -6.80 11.29 -11.14
C TYR A 47 -6.22 11.45 -12.55
N ARG A 48 -7.08 11.60 -13.58
CA ARG A 48 -6.63 11.63 -14.98
C ARG A 48 -5.59 12.73 -15.27
N GLN A 49 -5.70 13.87 -14.58
CA GLN A 49 -4.77 15.00 -14.74
C GLN A 49 -3.49 14.86 -13.90
N LEU A 50 -3.42 13.88 -12.98
CA LEU A 50 -2.24 13.68 -12.13
C LEU A 50 -0.92 13.63 -12.91
N PRO A 51 -0.78 12.89 -14.04
CA PRO A 51 0.49 12.83 -14.75
C PRO A 51 1.00 14.19 -15.24
N ALA A 52 0.09 15.09 -15.63
CA ALA A 52 0.43 16.42 -16.12
C ALA A 52 0.68 17.44 -15.00
N GLU A 53 0.26 17.12 -13.77
CA GLU A 53 0.35 18.00 -12.61
C GLU A 53 1.46 17.58 -11.63
N ILE A 54 2.22 16.52 -11.93
CA ILE A 54 3.43 16.18 -11.19
C ILE A 54 4.43 17.33 -11.28
N THR A 55 4.99 17.71 -10.13
CA THR A 55 6.04 18.73 -10.07
C THR A 55 7.37 18.13 -10.49
N GLY A 56 7.99 18.74 -11.51
CA GLY A 56 9.24 18.27 -12.09
C GLY A 56 9.10 16.93 -12.83
N THR A 57 10.23 16.29 -13.10
CA THR A 57 10.25 14.98 -13.75
C THR A 57 9.94 13.89 -12.73
N PRO A 58 8.88 13.06 -12.92
CA PRO A 58 8.65 11.91 -12.05
C PRO A 58 9.84 10.95 -12.14
N ILE A 59 10.09 10.19 -11.06
CA ILE A 59 11.10 9.12 -11.05
C ILE A 59 10.79 8.11 -12.17
N TYR A 60 9.53 7.71 -12.30
CA TYR A 60 9.11 6.82 -13.37
C TYR A 60 7.75 7.24 -13.91
N HIS A 61 7.59 7.15 -15.23
CA HIS A 61 6.32 7.33 -15.89
C HIS A 61 6.25 6.39 -17.09
N ALA A 62 5.18 5.59 -17.13
CA ALA A 62 4.91 4.72 -18.27
C ALA A 62 3.43 4.75 -18.64
N GLN A 63 3.19 4.64 -19.93
CA GLN A 63 1.87 4.40 -20.49
C GLN A 63 1.87 3.00 -21.08
N ASP A 64 0.83 2.23 -20.78
CA ASP A 64 0.56 0.94 -21.37
C ASP A 64 -0.77 1.05 -22.13
N PRO A 65 -0.72 1.41 -23.44
CA PRO A 65 -1.92 1.52 -24.25
C PRO A 65 -2.68 0.20 -24.39
N HIS A 66 -1.98 -0.93 -24.31
CA HIS A 66 -2.57 -2.26 -24.49
C HIS A 66 -3.49 -2.63 -23.33
N SER A 67 -3.08 -2.36 -22.09
CA SER A 67 -3.93 -2.56 -20.91
C SER A 67 -4.71 -1.30 -20.51
N GLY A 68 -4.43 -0.15 -21.15
CA GLY A 68 -5.03 1.13 -20.82
C GLY A 68 -4.64 1.61 -19.43
N LEU A 69 -3.39 1.40 -19.03
CA LEU A 69 -2.84 1.81 -17.73
C LEU A 69 -1.83 2.95 -17.89
N VAL A 70 -1.73 3.78 -16.86
CA VAL A 70 -0.67 4.79 -16.71
C VAL A 70 -0.06 4.61 -15.34
N THR A 71 1.25 4.46 -15.26
CA THR A 71 1.97 4.27 -13.99
C THR A 71 2.92 5.42 -13.74
N LEU A 72 2.87 5.96 -12.53
CA LEU A 72 3.76 7.02 -12.07
C LEU A 72 4.42 6.64 -10.77
N THR A 73 5.72 6.90 -10.68
CA THR A 73 6.50 6.85 -9.46
C THR A 73 7.11 8.20 -9.19
N ALA A 74 6.90 8.75 -7.99
CA ALA A 74 7.44 10.05 -7.61
C ALA A 74 7.59 10.17 -6.08
N ARG A 75 8.34 11.17 -5.63
CA ARG A 75 8.49 11.52 -4.20
C ARG A 75 7.29 12.28 -3.66
N ASP A 76 7.14 12.31 -2.33
CA ASP A 76 6.10 13.05 -1.62
C ASP A 76 5.88 14.48 -2.18
N SER A 77 6.95 15.28 -2.29
CA SER A 77 6.89 16.68 -2.74
C SER A 77 6.51 16.86 -4.20
N GLN A 78 6.63 15.82 -5.01
CA GLN A 78 6.30 15.90 -6.43
C GLN A 78 4.79 15.80 -6.68
N PHE A 79 4.05 15.21 -5.74
CA PHE A 79 2.60 15.15 -5.80
C PHE A 79 1.99 16.46 -5.28
N PRO A 80 1.12 17.13 -6.07
CA PRO A 80 0.25 18.16 -5.51
C PRO A 80 -0.52 17.61 -4.30
N THR A 81 -0.62 18.39 -3.23
CA THR A 81 -1.20 17.94 -1.95
C THR A 81 -2.60 17.32 -2.11
N ARG A 82 -3.41 17.82 -3.04
CA ARG A 82 -4.74 17.25 -3.35
C ARG A 82 -4.66 15.79 -3.81
N TYR A 83 -3.68 15.45 -4.64
CA TYR A 83 -3.52 14.10 -5.15
C TYR A 83 -2.88 13.18 -4.14
N LEU A 84 -1.91 13.68 -3.37
CA LEU A 84 -1.35 12.91 -2.28
C LEU A 84 -2.43 12.50 -1.26
N ARG A 85 -3.30 13.44 -0.86
CA ARG A 85 -4.49 13.13 -0.04
C ARG A 85 -5.40 12.09 -0.69
N GLY A 86 -5.66 12.23 -1.99
CA GLY A 86 -6.47 11.26 -2.72
C GLY A 86 -5.85 9.86 -2.79
N ILE A 87 -4.53 9.75 -3.01
CA ILE A 87 -3.79 8.48 -3.00
C ILE A 87 -3.83 7.84 -1.61
N LEU A 88 -3.59 8.62 -0.55
CA LEU A 88 -3.68 8.17 0.84
C LEU A 88 -5.12 7.79 1.24
N GLY A 89 -6.12 8.44 0.65
CA GLY A 89 -7.52 8.09 0.81
C GLY A 89 -7.93 6.83 0.04
N PHE A 90 -7.41 6.62 -1.17
CA PHE A 90 -7.56 5.36 -1.90
C PHE A 90 -7.06 4.19 -1.05
N ARG A 91 -5.87 4.32 -0.45
CA ARG A 91 -5.30 3.29 0.43
C ARG A 91 -6.20 3.00 1.62
N LEU A 92 -6.66 4.06 2.31
CA LEU A 92 -7.63 3.94 3.41
C LEU A 92 -8.89 3.18 2.97
N ALA A 93 -9.48 3.54 1.83
CA ALA A 93 -10.67 2.87 1.30
C ALA A 93 -10.42 1.38 1.00
N GLN A 94 -9.25 1.01 0.46
CA GLN A 94 -8.90 -0.40 0.25
C GLN A 94 -8.74 -1.14 1.59
N TYR A 95 -8.14 -0.53 2.60
CA TYR A 95 -8.04 -1.16 3.93
C TYR A 95 -9.39 -1.35 4.60
N LEU A 96 -10.29 -0.38 4.44
CA LEU A 96 -11.66 -0.49 4.95
C LEU A 96 -12.43 -1.64 4.27
N ARG A 97 -12.31 -1.79 2.94
CA ARG A 97 -12.91 -2.92 2.21
C ARG A 97 -12.41 -4.27 2.68
N LEU A 98 -11.15 -4.35 3.05
CA LEU A 98 -10.49 -5.58 3.49
C LEU A 98 -10.66 -5.82 5.00
N SER A 99 -11.31 -4.90 5.73
CA SER A 99 -11.39 -4.91 7.20
C SER A 99 -10.01 -4.92 7.88
N TRP A 100 -8.98 -4.36 7.23
CA TRP A 100 -7.61 -4.26 7.75
C TRP A 100 -7.39 -3.02 8.61
N ILE A 101 -8.37 -2.13 8.67
CA ILE A 101 -8.34 -0.92 9.50
C ILE A 101 -9.66 -0.79 10.26
N SER A 102 -9.61 -0.23 11.47
CA SER A 102 -10.75 -0.08 12.36
C SER A 102 -11.71 1.01 11.85
N ALA A 103 -12.89 0.59 11.40
CA ALA A 103 -13.99 1.47 11.02
C ALA A 103 -14.34 2.49 12.12
N ASP A 104 -14.37 2.04 13.37
CA ASP A 104 -14.71 2.88 14.52
C ASP A 104 -13.67 3.97 14.77
N LEU A 105 -12.38 3.65 14.72
CA LEU A 105 -11.31 4.65 14.91
C LEU A 105 -11.30 5.66 13.75
N VAL A 106 -11.48 5.18 12.53
CA VAL A 106 -11.59 6.03 11.33
C VAL A 106 -12.76 7.00 11.45
N TYR A 107 -13.94 6.52 11.87
CA TYR A 107 -15.12 7.34 12.11
C TYR A 107 -14.90 8.36 13.23
N ARG A 108 -14.39 7.94 14.39
CA ARG A 108 -14.16 8.83 15.56
C ARG A 108 -13.16 9.94 15.27
N THR A 109 -12.18 9.69 14.42
CA THR A 109 -11.16 10.67 14.02
C THR A 109 -11.55 11.46 12.77
N ALA A 110 -12.72 11.17 12.18
CA ALA A 110 -13.17 11.71 10.90
C ALA A 110 -12.08 11.59 9.80
N ALA A 111 -11.32 10.49 9.81
CA ALA A 111 -10.24 10.27 8.87
C ALA A 111 -10.81 9.86 7.49
N TYR A 112 -10.45 10.62 6.45
CA TYR A 112 -10.82 10.34 5.05
C TYR A 112 -9.60 10.06 4.15
N HIS A 113 -8.40 10.12 4.74
CA HIS A 113 -7.13 9.65 4.18
C HIS A 113 -6.17 9.24 5.30
N GLU A 114 -5.16 8.42 4.99
CA GLU A 114 -4.05 8.17 5.91
C GLU A 114 -3.22 9.45 6.17
N PRO A 115 -2.48 9.56 7.29
CA PRO A 115 -1.70 10.76 7.61
C PRO A 115 -0.73 11.19 6.50
N LEU A 116 -0.66 12.50 6.24
CA LEU A 116 0.29 13.06 5.29
C LEU A 116 1.73 12.96 5.81
N PRO A 117 2.73 12.83 4.92
CA PRO A 117 4.14 12.96 5.29
C PRO A 117 4.42 14.29 5.98
N ARG A 118 5.43 14.28 6.87
CA ARG A 118 5.89 15.51 7.54
C ARG A 118 6.72 16.35 6.57
N PRO A 119 6.47 17.66 6.44
CA PRO A 119 7.31 18.53 5.63
C PRO A 119 8.77 18.54 6.10
N GLY A 120 9.72 18.60 5.16
CA GLY A 120 11.15 18.79 5.45
C GLY A 120 11.91 17.55 5.95
N GLY A 121 11.28 16.38 5.98
CA GLY A 121 11.94 15.11 6.24
C GLY A 121 12.47 14.44 4.97
N LEU A 122 13.09 13.28 5.15
CA LEU A 122 13.33 12.35 4.04
C LEU A 122 11.98 11.99 3.40
N GLU A 123 11.96 11.86 2.08
CA GLU A 123 10.73 11.67 1.33
C GLU A 123 10.45 10.19 1.09
N SER A 124 9.19 9.81 1.26
CA SER A 124 8.69 8.54 0.77
C SER A 124 8.52 8.60 -0.76
N ILE A 125 8.50 7.43 -1.37
CA ILE A 125 8.28 7.27 -2.81
C ILE A 125 6.98 6.52 -3.02
N HIS A 126 6.12 7.05 -3.88
CA HIS A 126 4.84 6.45 -4.21
C HIS A 126 4.83 6.01 -5.65
N THR A 127 4.44 4.75 -5.88
CA THR A 127 4.09 4.25 -7.21
C THR A 127 2.58 4.05 -7.28
N VAL A 128 1.95 4.70 -8.24
CA VAL A 128 0.50 4.60 -8.51
C VAL A 128 0.27 4.15 -9.93
N THR A 129 -0.70 3.26 -10.12
CA THR A 129 -1.17 2.85 -11.44
C THR A 129 -2.61 3.31 -11.62
N LEU A 130 -2.89 4.03 -12.69
CA LEU A 130 -4.18 4.62 -13.04
C LEU A 130 -4.77 3.92 -14.26
N CYS A 131 -6.09 3.85 -14.32
CA CYS A 131 -6.81 3.56 -15.56
C CYS A 131 -6.75 4.79 -16.46
N SER A 132 -6.09 4.71 -17.62
CA SER A 132 -5.96 5.82 -18.60
C SER A 132 -7.32 6.44 -18.95
N ARG A 133 -8.34 5.61 -19.17
CA ARG A 133 -9.69 6.04 -19.54
C ARG A 133 -10.43 6.73 -18.40
N THR A 134 -10.42 6.22 -17.17
CA THR A 134 -11.25 6.78 -16.09
C THR A 134 -10.48 7.68 -15.13
N GLY A 135 -9.16 7.62 -15.14
CA GLY A 135 -8.28 8.23 -14.14
C GLY A 135 -8.38 7.57 -12.76
N ARG A 136 -9.11 6.47 -12.59
CA ARG A 136 -9.20 5.79 -11.28
C ARG A 136 -7.88 5.10 -10.95
N ILE A 137 -7.47 5.17 -9.68
CA ILE A 137 -6.34 4.39 -9.17
C ILE A 137 -6.73 2.91 -9.21
N ARG A 138 -5.86 2.09 -9.81
CA ARG A 138 -5.99 0.62 -9.90
C ARG A 138 -5.02 -0.10 -8.99
N GLY A 139 -3.91 0.53 -8.64
CA GLY A 139 -2.96 -0.02 -7.70
C GLY A 139 -2.04 1.04 -7.10
N TYR A 140 -1.44 0.69 -5.98
CA TYR A 140 -0.51 1.50 -5.23
C TYR A 140 0.56 0.60 -4.58
N VAL A 141 1.80 1.07 -4.53
CA VAL A 141 2.85 0.57 -3.63
C VAL A 141 3.70 1.76 -3.17
N GLY A 142 4.23 1.71 -1.95
CA GLY A 142 5.09 2.76 -1.42
C GLY A 142 6.40 2.24 -0.86
N LEU A 143 7.45 3.06 -0.99
CA LEU A 143 8.69 2.93 -0.25
C LEU A 143 8.70 4.02 0.82
N SER A 144 8.53 3.63 2.07
CA SER A 144 8.50 4.56 3.21
C SER A 144 9.91 4.71 3.76
N CYS A 145 10.36 5.94 3.95
CA CYS A 145 11.69 6.23 4.46
C CYS A 145 11.77 6.17 6.00
N SER A 146 12.98 6.27 6.55
CA SER A 146 13.15 6.48 7.99
C SER A 146 12.52 7.80 8.45
N THR A 147 12.09 7.84 9.71
CA THR A 147 11.62 9.06 10.38
C THR A 147 12.73 9.79 11.14
N ASP A 148 13.96 9.27 11.10
CA ASP A 148 15.12 9.92 11.71
C ASP A 148 15.41 11.26 11.02
N ALA A 149 15.64 12.30 11.83
CA ALA A 149 16.00 13.63 11.33
C ALA A 149 17.37 13.65 10.61
N VAL A 150 18.27 12.73 10.98
CA VAL A 150 19.59 12.54 10.36
C VAL A 150 19.82 11.06 10.14
N SER A 151 20.63 10.69 9.15
CA SER A 151 20.97 9.28 8.94
C SER A 151 21.77 8.76 10.13
N LEU A 152 21.26 7.73 10.78
CA LEU A 152 21.91 7.06 11.91
C LEU A 152 22.49 5.71 11.45
N PRO A 153 23.55 5.19 12.10
CA PRO A 153 23.98 3.80 11.90
C PRO A 153 22.82 2.82 12.14
N LEU A 154 22.78 1.73 11.39
CA LEU A 154 21.67 0.76 11.46
C LEU A 154 21.59 -0.02 12.77
N ASP A 155 22.69 -0.10 13.51
CA ASP A 155 22.79 -0.70 14.86
C ASP A 155 22.66 0.33 15.99
N SER A 156 22.44 1.61 15.66
CA SER A 156 22.26 2.66 16.66
C SER A 156 20.99 2.40 17.47
N PRO A 157 21.07 2.30 18.81
CA PRO A 157 19.88 2.13 19.66
C PRO A 157 18.96 3.37 19.66
N ARG A 158 19.43 4.50 19.09
CA ARG A 158 18.67 5.75 18.99
C ARG A 158 17.90 5.89 17.69
N ARG A 159 18.08 4.98 16.72
CA ARG A 159 17.34 5.05 15.46
C ARG A 159 15.85 4.81 15.70
N ALA A 160 15.02 5.51 14.96
CA ALA A 160 13.62 5.17 14.86
C ALA A 160 13.49 3.77 14.24
N LEU A 161 12.66 2.93 14.85
CA LEU A 161 12.28 1.66 14.25
C LEU A 161 11.32 1.91 13.10
N PHE A 162 11.45 1.12 12.04
CA PHE A 162 10.43 1.10 10.99
C PHE A 162 9.13 0.49 11.54
N PRO A 163 7.96 0.84 11.00
CA PRO A 163 6.71 0.33 11.55
C PRO A 163 6.59 -1.20 11.51
N THR A 164 7.23 -1.92 10.58
CA THR A 164 7.34 -3.40 10.61
C THR A 164 8.18 -3.86 11.81
N GLU A 165 9.34 -3.25 12.06
CA GLU A 165 10.16 -3.57 13.24
C GLU A 165 9.39 -3.33 14.55
N THR A 166 8.66 -2.22 14.61
CA THR A 166 7.79 -1.87 15.76
C THR A 166 6.69 -2.92 15.96
N ALA A 167 5.97 -3.28 14.89
CA ALA A 167 4.87 -4.23 14.98
C ALA A 167 5.33 -5.63 15.40
N HIS A 168 6.49 -6.06 14.91
CA HIS A 168 7.04 -7.38 15.20
C HIS A 168 7.94 -7.43 16.45
N GLY A 169 8.29 -6.28 17.03
CA GLY A 169 9.18 -6.21 18.20
C GLY A 169 10.61 -6.71 17.93
N ILE A 170 11.15 -6.43 16.74
CA ILE A 170 12.46 -6.94 16.30
C ILE A 170 13.34 -5.83 15.69
N ASP A 171 14.65 -6.07 15.65
CA ASP A 171 15.62 -5.31 14.85
C ASP A 171 15.93 -6.09 13.56
N LEU A 172 15.52 -5.55 12.40
CA LEU A 172 15.83 -6.13 11.10
C LEU A 172 17.16 -5.64 10.53
N LEU A 173 17.57 -4.43 10.89
CA LEU A 173 18.61 -3.67 10.19
C LEU A 173 19.99 -3.76 10.84
N GLY A 174 20.09 -3.96 12.15
CA GLY A 174 21.35 -3.93 12.90
C GLY A 174 22.41 -4.89 12.35
N GLN A 175 22.00 -6.07 11.87
CA GLN A 175 22.90 -7.04 11.24
C GLN A 175 23.58 -6.56 9.95
N TYR A 176 23.05 -5.51 9.31
CA TYR A 176 23.59 -4.91 8.08
C TYR A 176 24.43 -3.66 8.38
N ALA A 177 24.62 -3.30 9.66
CA ALA A 177 25.39 -2.13 10.05
C ALA A 177 26.83 -2.21 9.53
N ARG A 178 27.24 -1.18 8.80
CA ARG A 178 28.61 -0.99 8.29
C ARG A 178 28.85 0.48 7.95
N PRO A 179 30.11 0.94 7.89
CA PRO A 179 30.42 2.32 7.52
C PRO A 179 29.76 2.73 6.19
N GLY A 180 29.19 3.93 6.16
CA GLY A 180 28.52 4.49 4.98
C GLY A 180 27.08 4.01 4.75
N LEU A 181 26.57 3.06 5.53
CA LEU A 181 25.18 2.61 5.46
C LEU A 181 24.41 2.99 6.74
N GLY A 182 23.40 3.82 6.58
CA GLY A 182 22.55 4.31 7.66
C GLY A 182 21.07 4.29 7.32
N THR A 183 20.26 4.80 8.24
CA THR A 183 18.80 4.69 8.21
C THR A 183 18.15 5.40 7.02
N HIS A 184 18.80 6.42 6.45
CA HIS A 184 18.30 7.11 5.25
C HIS A 184 18.46 6.29 3.95
N GLN A 185 19.19 5.18 3.98
CA GLN A 185 19.35 4.27 2.83
C GLN A 185 18.53 2.98 2.96
N ALA A 186 17.74 2.86 4.03
CA ALA A 186 16.78 1.78 4.24
C ALA A 186 15.37 2.29 3.95
N PHE A 187 14.63 1.54 3.14
CA PHE A 187 13.26 1.89 2.78
C PHE A 187 12.32 0.72 3.03
N GLU A 188 11.20 1.01 3.66
CA GLU A 188 10.19 0.02 3.95
C GLU A 188 9.21 -0.09 2.79
N LEU A 189 9.21 -1.24 2.14
CA LEU A 189 8.27 -1.60 1.11
C LEU A 189 6.93 -1.93 1.78
N LYS A 190 5.93 -1.09 1.52
CA LYS A 190 4.61 -1.28 2.12
C LYS A 190 3.47 -1.13 1.12
N ARG A 191 2.34 -1.68 1.56
CA ARG A 191 1.01 -1.38 1.03
C ARG A 191 0.87 -1.72 -0.45
N PHE A 192 1.30 -2.92 -0.83
CA PHE A 192 1.04 -3.45 -2.16
C PHE A 192 -0.47 -3.68 -2.32
N LEU A 193 -1.16 -2.66 -2.82
CA LEU A 193 -2.61 -2.58 -2.87
C LEU A 193 -3.07 -2.53 -4.31
N ARG A 194 -4.14 -3.27 -4.56
CA ARG A 194 -4.91 -3.22 -5.80
C ARG A 194 -6.31 -2.79 -5.46
N ASP A 195 -6.96 -2.08 -6.39
CA ASP A 195 -8.38 -1.78 -6.33
C ASP A 195 -9.18 -3.10 -6.21
N GLN A 196 -9.77 -3.34 -5.05
CA GLN A 196 -10.52 -4.58 -4.77
C GLN A 196 -11.82 -4.66 -5.58
N ALA A 197 -12.33 -3.53 -6.09
CA ALA A 197 -13.51 -3.49 -6.96
C ALA A 197 -13.15 -3.60 -8.45
N MET A 198 -11.86 -3.73 -8.80
CA MET A 198 -11.43 -3.85 -10.19
C MET A 198 -11.88 -5.20 -10.77
N PRO A 199 -12.58 -5.22 -11.93
CA PRO A 199 -12.95 -6.45 -12.60
C PRO A 199 -11.72 -7.29 -12.99
N LEU A 200 -11.90 -8.61 -13.03
CA LEU A 200 -10.90 -9.52 -13.59
C LEU A 200 -10.65 -9.18 -15.07
N GLY A 201 -9.41 -9.40 -15.52
CA GLY A 201 -8.98 -9.15 -16.89
C GLY A 201 -7.58 -8.56 -16.97
N ILE A 202 -7.23 -8.04 -18.15
CA ILE A 202 -5.86 -7.63 -18.46
C ILE A 202 -5.27 -6.58 -17.48
N GLN A 203 -6.08 -5.61 -17.03
CA GLN A 203 -5.64 -4.62 -16.03
C GLN A 203 -5.36 -5.30 -14.68
N HIS A 204 -6.25 -6.19 -14.26
CA HIS A 204 -6.13 -6.90 -12.99
C HIS A 204 -4.83 -7.71 -12.90
N ASP A 205 -4.42 -8.31 -14.02
CA ASP A 205 -3.22 -9.16 -14.09
C ASP A 205 -1.94 -8.34 -14.23
N ARG A 206 -2.00 -7.16 -14.86
CA ARG A 206 -0.81 -6.33 -15.16
C ARG A 206 -0.51 -5.25 -14.13
N VAL A 207 -1.50 -4.79 -13.36
CA VAL A 207 -1.30 -3.77 -12.31
C VAL A 207 -0.15 -4.15 -11.35
N PRO A 208 -0.07 -5.37 -10.80
CA PRO A 208 1.03 -5.75 -9.92
C PRO A 208 2.42 -5.56 -10.57
N TRP A 209 2.55 -5.90 -11.85
CA TRP A 209 3.81 -5.80 -12.58
C TRP A 209 4.20 -4.35 -12.88
N HIS A 210 3.22 -3.50 -13.18
CA HIS A 210 3.44 -2.05 -13.28
C HIS A 210 3.91 -1.45 -11.95
N LEU A 211 3.32 -1.86 -10.83
CA LEU A 211 3.74 -1.40 -9.50
C LEU A 211 5.17 -1.87 -9.16
N MET A 212 5.48 -3.15 -9.45
CA MET A 212 6.81 -3.70 -9.25
C MET A 212 7.86 -3.02 -10.14
N LEU A 213 7.53 -2.74 -11.40
CA LEU A 213 8.41 -2.03 -12.31
C LEU A 213 8.68 -0.61 -11.83
N GLY A 214 7.64 0.18 -11.53
CA GLY A 214 7.83 1.56 -11.05
C GLY A 214 8.67 1.63 -9.76
N MET A 215 8.49 0.67 -8.85
CA MET A 215 9.32 0.56 -7.65
C MET A 215 10.77 0.17 -7.97
N GLY A 216 10.97 -0.81 -8.85
CA GLY A 216 12.30 -1.24 -9.29
C GLY A 216 13.06 -0.09 -9.98
N GLU A 217 12.39 0.64 -10.87
CA GLU A 217 12.93 1.83 -11.53
C GLU A 217 13.32 2.92 -10.53
N ALA A 218 12.53 3.12 -9.48
CA ALA A 218 12.91 4.05 -8.43
C ALA A 218 14.17 3.63 -7.69
N MET A 219 14.32 2.35 -7.35
CA MET A 219 15.53 1.85 -6.71
C MET A 219 16.75 1.96 -7.62
N VAL A 220 16.60 1.64 -8.91
CA VAL A 220 17.68 1.78 -9.91
C VAL A 220 18.11 3.24 -10.06
N GLN A 221 17.17 4.16 -10.23
CA GLN A 221 17.49 5.58 -10.43
C GLN A 221 18.06 6.26 -9.18
N LEU A 222 17.59 5.87 -8.00
CA LEU A 222 18.08 6.44 -6.74
C LEU A 222 19.41 5.82 -6.30
N GLY A 223 19.79 4.67 -6.88
CA GLY A 223 21.08 4.03 -6.70
C GLY A 223 21.47 3.93 -5.24
N ASP A 224 22.59 4.59 -4.88
CA ASP A 224 23.13 4.54 -3.54
C ASP A 224 22.26 5.16 -2.44
N SER A 225 21.19 5.85 -2.81
CA SER A 225 20.22 6.39 -1.85
C SER A 225 19.28 5.31 -1.30
N ILE A 226 19.17 4.15 -1.95
CA ILE A 226 18.38 3.00 -1.46
C ILE A 226 19.23 1.74 -1.56
N ARG A 227 19.69 1.24 -0.41
CA ARG A 227 20.58 0.07 -0.33
C ARG A 227 19.94 -1.12 0.37
N LEU A 228 18.94 -0.87 1.20
CA LEU A 228 18.18 -1.91 1.89
C LEU A 228 16.69 -1.67 1.70
N VAL A 229 15.97 -2.77 1.53
CA VAL A 229 14.51 -2.80 1.62
C VAL A 229 14.07 -3.72 2.73
N LEU A 230 13.03 -3.32 3.46
CA LEU A 230 12.43 -4.11 4.51
C LEU A 230 10.91 -4.00 4.46
N GLY A 231 10.22 -4.82 5.23
CA GLY A 231 8.77 -4.77 5.37
C GLY A 231 8.24 -6.09 5.88
N ASP A 232 6.92 -6.24 5.89
CA ASP A 232 6.25 -7.48 6.22
C ASP A 232 5.26 -7.86 5.12
N ALA A 233 5.21 -9.16 4.81
CA ALA A 233 4.34 -9.64 3.76
C ALA A 233 3.95 -11.12 3.95
N LYS A 234 2.82 -11.50 3.37
CA LYS A 234 2.40 -12.90 3.29
C LYS A 234 3.30 -13.67 2.32
N GLU A 235 3.78 -14.82 2.75
CA GLU A 235 4.82 -15.59 2.04
C GLU A 235 4.40 -16.03 0.63
N HIS A 236 3.16 -16.49 0.47
CA HIS A 236 2.64 -16.99 -0.81
C HIS A 236 2.22 -15.91 -1.80
N VAL A 237 2.28 -14.62 -1.41
CA VAL A 237 1.82 -13.51 -2.25
C VAL A 237 2.98 -12.57 -2.55
N ALA A 238 3.28 -11.61 -1.67
CA ALA A 238 4.21 -10.53 -1.98
C ALA A 238 5.69 -10.99 -1.92
N LEU A 239 6.08 -11.83 -0.95
CA LEU A 239 7.48 -12.30 -0.85
C LEU A 239 7.91 -13.10 -2.09
N ARG A 240 6.98 -13.84 -2.71
CA ARG A 240 7.25 -14.53 -3.98
C ARG A 240 7.57 -13.57 -5.11
N HIS A 241 6.86 -12.44 -5.22
CA HIS A 241 7.12 -11.45 -6.27
C HIS A 241 8.45 -10.72 -6.06
N LEU A 242 8.78 -10.36 -4.82
CA LEU A 242 10.08 -9.77 -4.49
C LEU A 242 11.23 -10.72 -4.81
N ARG A 243 11.09 -11.99 -4.46
CA ARG A 243 12.04 -13.05 -4.83
C ARG A 243 12.19 -13.21 -6.35
N LEU A 244 11.09 -13.10 -7.11
CA LEU A 244 11.14 -13.12 -8.58
C LEU A 244 11.84 -11.89 -9.16
N ALA A 245 11.81 -10.76 -8.45
CA ALA A 245 12.53 -9.54 -8.79
C ALA A 245 14.00 -9.53 -8.31
N GLY A 246 14.53 -10.69 -7.90
CA GLY A 246 15.95 -10.85 -7.56
C GLY A 246 16.32 -10.59 -6.11
N PHE A 247 15.37 -10.21 -5.25
CA PHE A 247 15.67 -9.97 -3.84
C PHE A 247 15.97 -11.28 -3.10
N ASP A 248 17.15 -11.35 -2.49
CA ASP A 248 17.50 -12.37 -1.51
C ASP A 248 16.92 -11.98 -0.13
N LEU A 249 15.67 -12.40 0.09
CA LEU A 249 14.92 -12.03 1.28
C LEU A 249 15.36 -12.84 2.50
N ARG A 250 15.94 -12.17 3.49
CA ARG A 250 16.02 -12.72 4.85
C ARG A 250 14.68 -12.51 5.55
N VAL A 251 13.94 -13.59 5.72
CA VAL A 251 12.64 -13.62 6.44
C VAL A 251 12.90 -14.04 7.88
N VAL A 252 12.34 -13.32 8.84
CA VAL A 252 12.39 -13.71 10.26
C VAL A 252 11.10 -14.48 10.58
N GLU A 253 11.27 -15.68 11.12
CA GLU A 253 10.17 -16.58 11.47
C GLU A 253 9.82 -16.46 12.97
N GLY A 254 8.60 -16.86 13.34
CA GLY A 254 8.21 -17.00 14.75
C GLY A 254 7.92 -15.69 15.50
N THR A 255 7.65 -14.59 14.79
CA THR A 255 7.20 -13.33 15.39
C THR A 255 5.69 -13.28 15.55
N ASP A 256 5.19 -12.55 16.55
CA ASP A 256 3.76 -12.30 16.77
C ASP A 256 3.44 -10.80 16.60
N PRO A 257 3.18 -10.32 15.36
CA PRO A 257 3.00 -8.91 15.12
C PRO A 257 1.74 -8.36 15.79
N SER A 258 1.87 -7.20 16.42
CA SER A 258 0.75 -6.50 17.03
C SER A 258 0.89 -5.00 16.94
N LEU A 259 -0.22 -4.28 17.04
CA LEU A 259 -0.26 -2.83 17.21
C LEU A 259 -1.14 -2.48 18.41
N PRO A 260 -0.91 -1.32 19.05
CA PRO A 260 -1.77 -0.84 20.12
C PRO A 260 -3.24 -0.79 19.68
N PRO A 261 -4.22 -1.07 20.56
CA PRO A 261 -5.64 -1.00 20.23
C PRO A 261 -6.12 0.39 19.76
N SER A 262 -5.36 1.45 20.06
CA SER A 262 -5.59 2.81 19.60
C SER A 262 -5.11 3.06 18.17
N ASP A 263 -4.30 2.17 17.60
CA ASP A 263 -3.86 2.25 16.21
C ASP A 263 -4.98 1.78 15.27
N PRO A 264 -5.43 2.62 14.32
CA PRO A 264 -6.44 2.22 13.35
C PRO A 264 -6.08 0.95 12.59
N LEU A 265 -4.80 0.68 12.32
CA LEU A 265 -4.33 -0.50 11.59
C LEU A 265 -4.19 -1.76 12.43
N ALA A 266 -4.45 -1.72 13.74
CA ALA A 266 -4.39 -2.92 14.59
C ALA A 266 -5.16 -4.15 14.04
N PRO A 267 -6.30 -4.02 13.33
CA PRO A 267 -6.97 -5.17 12.72
C PRO A 267 -6.16 -5.90 11.64
N ILE A 268 -5.14 -5.29 11.02
CA ILE A 268 -4.36 -5.93 9.95
C ILE A 268 -3.65 -7.21 10.41
N TYR A 269 -3.29 -7.29 11.70
CA TYR A 269 -2.63 -8.45 12.30
C TYR A 269 -3.59 -9.44 12.96
N ARG A 270 -4.91 -9.23 12.85
CA ARG A 270 -5.94 -10.16 13.34
C ARG A 270 -6.43 -11.06 12.21
N GLN A 271 -5.50 -11.71 11.51
CA GLN A 271 -5.78 -12.57 10.36
C GLN A 271 -5.22 -13.96 10.59
N ASP A 272 -5.84 -14.97 9.97
CA ASP A 272 -5.38 -16.36 10.08
C ASP A 272 -3.97 -16.57 9.52
N VAL A 273 -3.58 -15.77 8.53
CA VAL A 273 -2.26 -15.79 7.92
C VAL A 273 -1.55 -14.48 8.20
N LEU A 274 -0.63 -14.51 9.15
CA LEU A 274 0.18 -13.38 9.56
C LEU A 274 1.25 -13.07 8.50
N ALA A 275 1.54 -11.77 8.36
CA ALA A 275 2.66 -11.31 7.56
C ALA A 275 3.98 -11.69 8.25
N LYS A 276 5.01 -11.98 7.46
CA LYS A 276 6.35 -12.26 7.97
C LYS A 276 7.26 -11.08 7.67
N PRO A 277 8.04 -10.60 8.66
CA PRO A 277 8.95 -9.50 8.44
C PRO A 277 10.16 -9.99 7.65
N PHE A 278 10.65 -9.14 6.76
CA PHE A 278 11.78 -9.43 5.89
C PHE A 278 12.68 -8.20 5.71
N VAL A 279 13.91 -8.47 5.29
CA VAL A 279 14.89 -7.47 4.89
C VAL A 279 15.78 -8.04 3.79
N ALA A 280 16.17 -7.20 2.84
CA ALA A 280 17.09 -7.57 1.77
C ALA A 280 17.90 -6.36 1.28
N PRO A 281 19.16 -6.55 0.89
CA PRO A 281 19.86 -5.62 0.01
C PRO A 281 19.11 -5.43 -1.31
N VAL A 282 19.19 -4.22 -1.87
CA VAL A 282 18.79 -3.99 -3.26
C VAL A 282 19.78 -4.75 -4.17
N PRO A 283 19.31 -5.63 -5.08
CA PRO A 283 20.19 -6.39 -5.96
C PRO A 283 20.94 -5.48 -6.95
N ASP A 284 22.23 -5.73 -7.16
CA ASP A 284 23.04 -4.98 -8.14
C ASP A 284 22.54 -5.20 -9.58
N ASP A 285 21.96 -6.36 -9.88
CA ASP A 285 21.37 -6.69 -11.17
C ASP A 285 19.87 -6.40 -11.27
N LEU A 286 19.31 -5.61 -10.34
CA LEU A 286 17.92 -5.13 -10.41
C LEU A 286 17.52 -4.53 -11.77
N PRO A 287 18.38 -3.78 -12.50
CA PRO A 287 18.07 -3.31 -13.84
C PRO A 287 17.65 -4.43 -14.80
N TRP A 288 18.29 -5.62 -14.71
CA TRP A 288 17.92 -6.76 -15.55
C TRP A 288 16.50 -7.26 -15.25
N TYR A 289 16.11 -7.31 -13.97
CA TYR A 289 14.77 -7.71 -13.56
C TYR A 289 13.72 -6.69 -14.04
N ALA A 290 14.02 -5.40 -13.91
CA ALA A 290 13.18 -4.32 -14.42
C ALA A 290 13.01 -4.41 -15.95
N ASP A 291 14.09 -4.67 -16.69
CA ASP A 291 14.05 -4.83 -18.15
C ASP A 291 13.18 -6.01 -18.60
N VAL A 292 13.22 -7.14 -17.89
CA VAL A 292 12.37 -8.30 -18.18
C VAL A 292 10.90 -7.98 -17.98
N VAL A 293 10.55 -7.30 -16.86
CA VAL A 293 9.17 -6.89 -16.59
C VAL A 293 8.71 -5.84 -17.60
N ARG A 294 9.55 -4.86 -17.92
CA ARG A 294 9.27 -3.85 -18.94
C ARG A 294 9.01 -4.50 -20.30
N SER A 295 9.86 -5.45 -20.72
CA SER A 295 9.70 -6.12 -22.02
C SER A 295 8.37 -6.88 -22.14
N TYR A 296 7.93 -7.53 -21.05
CA TYR A 296 6.59 -8.14 -20.98
C TYR A 296 5.46 -7.10 -21.03
N LEU A 297 5.63 -5.97 -20.36
CA LEU A 297 4.64 -4.91 -20.35
C LEU A 297 4.56 -4.17 -21.70
N ASP A 298 5.68 -3.94 -22.37
CA ASP A 298 5.68 -3.26 -23.67
C ASP A 298 5.25 -4.20 -24.80
N GLY A 299 5.29 -5.52 -24.57
CA GLY A 299 5.01 -6.53 -25.59
C GLY A 299 6.04 -6.54 -26.73
N THR A 300 7.23 -6.00 -26.48
CA THR A 300 8.30 -5.77 -27.47
C THR A 300 9.31 -6.90 -27.56
N SER A 301 9.22 -7.90 -26.68
CA SER A 301 10.10 -9.08 -26.69
C SER A 301 9.35 -10.39 -26.96
N ASP A 302 10.10 -11.49 -26.96
CA ASP A 302 9.61 -12.87 -26.97
C ASP A 302 8.77 -13.21 -25.71
N LEU A 303 8.75 -12.35 -24.70
CA LEU A 303 7.96 -12.50 -23.47
C LEU A 303 6.52 -12.03 -23.69
N THR A 304 5.81 -12.66 -24.61
CA THR A 304 4.42 -12.32 -24.96
C THR A 304 3.39 -12.78 -23.93
N SER A 305 3.82 -13.49 -22.87
CA SER A 305 2.92 -13.99 -21.83
C SER A 305 3.49 -13.84 -20.42
N TYR A 306 2.59 -13.73 -19.44
CA TYR A 306 2.90 -13.76 -18.02
C TYR A 306 3.75 -14.98 -17.63
N HIS A 307 3.41 -16.16 -18.16
CA HIS A 307 4.14 -17.39 -17.88
C HIS A 307 5.57 -17.35 -18.41
N ALA A 308 5.78 -16.81 -19.62
CA ALA A 308 7.12 -16.66 -20.19
C ALA A 308 7.97 -15.70 -19.35
N MET A 309 7.41 -14.55 -18.94
CA MET A 309 8.09 -13.61 -18.04
C MET A 309 8.45 -14.27 -16.71
N VAL A 310 7.50 -14.90 -16.02
CA VAL A 310 7.76 -15.56 -14.73
C VAL A 310 8.80 -16.68 -14.87
N ALA A 311 8.74 -17.47 -15.95
CA ALA A 311 9.73 -18.51 -16.23
C ALA A 311 11.13 -17.91 -16.44
N ARG A 312 11.23 -16.79 -17.16
CA ARG A 312 12.49 -16.07 -17.39
C ARG A 312 13.10 -15.56 -16.09
N LEU A 313 12.29 -14.92 -15.24
CA LEU A 313 12.70 -14.44 -13.91
C LEU A 313 13.16 -15.60 -13.01
N ALA A 314 12.39 -16.69 -12.97
CA ALA A 314 12.72 -17.86 -12.17
C ALA A 314 14.01 -18.55 -12.63
N ALA A 315 14.23 -18.66 -13.94
CA ALA A 315 15.44 -19.27 -14.51
C ALA A 315 16.70 -18.46 -14.18
N ARG A 316 16.63 -17.13 -14.14
CA ARG A 316 17.75 -16.29 -13.69
C ARG A 316 18.10 -16.59 -12.25
N ARG A 317 17.11 -16.63 -11.36
CA ARG A 317 17.32 -16.89 -9.95
C ARG A 317 17.99 -18.24 -9.68
N GLN A 318 17.58 -19.30 -10.36
CA GLN A 318 18.20 -20.62 -10.23
C GLN A 318 19.68 -20.65 -10.64
N ARG A 319 20.12 -19.72 -11.51
CA ARG A 319 21.54 -19.60 -11.90
C ARG A 319 22.35 -18.83 -10.86
N THR A 320 21.73 -17.85 -10.18
CA THR A 320 22.39 -17.05 -9.14
C THR A 320 22.48 -17.83 -7.81
N ASP A 321 21.45 -18.61 -7.46
CA ASP A 321 21.35 -19.32 -6.18
C ASP A 321 21.94 -20.75 -6.22
N GLY A 322 22.41 -21.23 -7.39
CA GLY A 322 22.66 -22.66 -7.62
C GLY A 322 21.36 -23.50 -7.62
N PRO A 323 21.41 -24.80 -7.95
CA PRO A 323 20.21 -25.63 -7.93
C PRO A 323 19.62 -25.68 -6.52
N LEU A 324 18.31 -25.41 -6.41
CA LEU A 324 17.52 -25.55 -5.19
C LEU A 324 17.66 -26.98 -4.64
N ILE A 325 18.60 -27.21 -3.71
CA ILE A 325 18.68 -28.49 -2.99
C ILE A 325 17.40 -28.63 -2.16
N PRO A 326 16.72 -29.79 -2.19
CA PRO A 326 15.51 -30.02 -1.42
C PRO A 326 15.77 -29.87 0.08
N ARG A 327 14.83 -29.22 0.79
CA ARG A 327 14.79 -29.16 2.26
C ARG A 327 15.04 -30.56 2.84
N GLN A 328 16.13 -30.72 3.60
CA GLN A 328 16.33 -31.89 4.42
C GLN A 328 15.11 -32.04 5.35
N ARG A 329 14.45 -33.21 5.25
CA ARG A 329 13.49 -33.65 6.25
C ARG A 329 14.21 -33.76 7.58
N GLY A 330 13.66 -33.11 8.60
CA GLY A 330 14.14 -33.24 9.98
C GLY A 330 14.22 -34.70 10.39
N GLY A 331 15.40 -35.11 10.84
CA GLY A 331 15.57 -36.31 11.63
C GLY A 331 15.08 -36.03 13.05
N THR A 332 14.18 -36.87 13.50
CA THR A 332 13.76 -37.02 14.89
C THR A 332 14.95 -37.45 15.77
N ALA A 333 15.14 -36.75 16.88
CA ALA A 333 15.65 -37.30 18.13
C ALA A 333 14.85 -36.67 19.26
#